data_AF-A0A2N2L5X2-F1
#
_entry.id   AF-A0A2N2L5X2-F1
#
_cell.length_a   1.000
_cell.length_b   1.000
_cell.length_c   1.000
_cell.angle_alpha   90.00
_cell.angle_beta   90.00
_cell.angle_gamma   90.00
#
_symmetry.space_group_name_H-M   'P 1'
#
loop_
_entity.id
_entity.type
_entity.pdbx_description
1 polymer ?
#
loop_
_entity_poly.entity_id
_entity_poly.type
_entity_poly.pdbx_seq_one_letter_code
_entity_poly.pdbx_strand_id
1 'polypeptide(L)'
;MNKYDNEYRAKLITCENAAAAVRDGDTKHFARTLGSPDISDIVDSYTWFVSESSRNMVQVGLTQFIPAYLHQIPKIVMETMDVNVAVATVSPMNEDGYFSFGPCNGYLSVMAGLCKTLIVEVNENMPFVYGEAMIHISNISMIVENTVPLPEILPMDSNPLDLVIGKIIAEYVPDRAVIQLGIGTLPNALASCLEGHQDLGIHTELLCPGMVDLIEKGVINGRHKNVHTGKHIFSLAYGGKKTFEFMDGNKSFENYPSSYVMNPGVIAQNHRMTAINAILQVDLLGQCNAEFLEGRQYSGTGGQLDFVRGA
;
A
#
# COMPACT_ATOMS: atom_id res chain seq x y z
N MET A 1 -29.96 4.96 15.87
CA MET A 1 -28.83 5.00 16.82
C MET A 1 -28.08 3.71 16.62
N ASN A 2 -26.88 3.78 16.05
CA ASN A 2 -26.04 2.61 15.85
C ASN A 2 -25.65 2.08 17.25
N LYS A 3 -25.64 0.75 17.42
CA LYS A 3 -25.32 0.11 18.72
C LYS A 3 -23.92 0.48 19.24
N TYR A 4 -23.03 0.97 18.37
CA TYR A 4 -21.68 1.42 18.72
C TYR A 4 -21.55 2.93 18.98
N ASP A 5 -22.63 3.73 18.85
CA ASP A 5 -22.57 5.19 19.02
C ASP A 5 -21.99 5.61 20.37
N ASN A 6 -22.34 4.89 21.44
CA ASN A 6 -21.83 5.17 22.79
C ASN A 6 -20.34 4.85 22.92
N GLU A 7 -19.89 3.75 22.31
CA GLU A 7 -18.48 3.36 22.32
C GLU A 7 -17.64 4.34 21.51
N TYR A 8 -18.16 4.79 20.35
CA TYR A 8 -17.51 5.79 19.51
C TYR A 8 -17.29 7.10 20.27
N ARG A 9 -18.35 7.63 20.89
CA ARG A 9 -18.27 8.87 21.67
C ARG A 9 -17.34 8.76 22.87
N ALA A 10 -17.21 7.58 23.47
CA ALA A 10 -16.30 7.36 24.59
C ALA A 10 -14.81 7.38 24.18
N LYS A 11 -14.51 7.13 22.90
CA LYS A 11 -13.14 7.09 22.36
C LYS A 11 -12.75 8.36 21.59
N LEU A 12 -13.72 9.21 21.27
CA LEU A 12 -13.51 10.45 20.54
C LEU A 12 -12.71 11.46 21.37
N ILE A 13 -11.63 11.97 20.80
CA ILE A 13 -10.68 12.86 21.46
C ILE A 13 -10.11 13.90 20.47
N THR A 14 -9.39 14.91 20.95
CA THR A 14 -8.68 15.88 20.07
C THR A 14 -7.31 15.34 19.66
N CYS A 15 -6.76 15.86 18.55
CA CYS A 15 -5.43 15.48 18.08
C CYS A 15 -4.34 15.74 19.14
N GLU A 16 -4.42 16.83 19.91
CA GLU A 16 -3.46 17.16 20.95
C GLU A 16 -3.46 16.12 22.08
N ASN A 17 -4.65 15.69 22.49
CA ASN A 17 -4.79 14.69 23.54
C ASN A 17 -4.43 13.28 23.06
N ALA A 18 -4.70 12.96 21.78
CA ALA A 18 -4.22 11.73 21.17
C ALA A 18 -2.69 11.73 21.08
N ALA A 19 -2.08 12.85 20.70
CA ALA A 19 -0.63 13.03 20.65
C ALA A 19 0.02 12.87 22.03
N ALA A 20 -0.64 13.25 23.12
CA ALA A 20 -0.13 13.01 24.48
C ALA A 20 0.01 11.51 24.84
N ALA A 21 -0.64 10.60 24.11
CA ALA A 21 -0.43 9.17 24.24
C ALA A 21 0.89 8.70 23.58
N VAL A 22 1.43 9.51 22.66
CA VAL A 22 2.79 9.40 22.13
C VAL A 22 3.71 10.11 23.12
N ARG A 23 4.62 9.37 23.76
CA ARG A 23 5.61 9.99 24.65
C ARG A 23 6.57 10.82 23.79
N ASP A 24 6.73 12.10 24.15
CA ASP A 24 7.49 13.15 23.45
C ASP A 24 7.00 13.51 22.03
N GLY A 25 6.42 14.71 21.88
CA GLY A 25 6.42 15.44 20.60
C GLY A 25 5.10 16.03 20.11
N ASP A 26 5.13 17.35 19.92
CA ASP A 26 4.15 18.23 19.25
C ASP A 26 4.25 18.06 17.70
N THR A 27 3.16 18.23 16.92
CA THR A 27 3.11 17.77 15.49
C THR A 27 2.45 18.72 14.47
N LYS A 28 3.02 18.77 13.23
CA LYS A 28 2.32 18.76 11.91
C LYS A 28 3.15 18.30 10.65
N HIS A 29 2.78 17.13 10.07
CA HIS A 29 3.22 16.44 8.81
C HIS A 29 4.55 15.65 8.78
N PHE A 30 4.56 14.31 8.59
CA PHE A 30 5.74 13.41 8.75
C PHE A 30 7.13 13.95 8.33
N ALA A 31 7.37 14.32 7.07
CA ALA A 31 8.68 14.86 6.63
C ALA A 31 9.01 16.26 7.21
N ARG A 32 7.99 16.93 7.76
CA ARG A 32 8.04 18.18 8.54
C ARG A 32 7.72 17.93 10.04
N THR A 33 7.57 16.67 10.47
CA THR A 33 7.37 16.19 11.86
C THR A 33 8.29 15.05 12.18
N LEU A 34 7.78 13.80 12.26
CA LEU A 34 8.47 12.63 12.79
C LEU A 34 9.70 12.23 11.95
N GLY A 35 9.81 12.73 10.73
CA GLY A 35 10.99 12.63 9.87
C GLY A 35 11.62 13.99 9.55
N SER A 36 11.29 15.06 10.27
CA SER A 36 11.94 16.36 10.13
C SER A 36 13.35 16.34 10.73
N PRO A 37 14.36 16.93 10.08
CA PRO A 37 15.67 17.11 10.69
C PRO A 37 15.62 17.84 12.03
N ASP A 38 14.67 18.76 12.20
CA ASP A 38 14.58 19.64 13.39
C ASP A 38 14.24 18.91 14.69
N ILE A 39 13.76 17.66 14.61
CA ILE A 39 13.46 16.83 15.79
C ILE A 39 14.25 15.52 15.79
N SER A 40 15.30 15.42 14.97
CA SER A 40 16.12 14.20 14.85
C SER A 40 16.93 13.88 16.11
N ASP A 41 16.99 14.80 17.08
CA ASP A 41 17.52 14.60 18.42
C ASP A 41 16.49 14.00 19.41
N ILE A 42 15.21 13.94 19.01
CA ILE A 42 14.10 13.42 19.81
C ILE A 42 13.48 12.17 19.17
N VAL A 43 13.44 12.11 17.83
CA VAL A 43 12.82 11.01 17.06
C VAL A 43 13.86 10.27 16.23
N ASP A 44 14.16 9.04 16.64
CA ASP A 44 14.92 8.11 15.83
C ASP A 44 14.05 7.57 14.67
N SER A 45 14.44 7.86 13.45
CA SER A 45 13.70 7.48 12.24
C SER A 45 14.27 6.21 11.62
N TYR A 46 13.42 5.19 11.44
CA TYR A 46 13.75 3.95 10.75
C TYR A 46 12.79 3.74 9.58
N THR A 47 13.32 3.33 8.43
CA THR A 47 12.51 3.02 7.24
C THR A 47 12.86 1.67 6.65
N TRP A 48 11.84 0.92 6.24
CA TRP A 48 11.98 -0.32 5.48
C TRP A 48 11.99 -0.10 3.96
N PHE A 49 11.68 1.12 3.51
CA PHE A 49 11.67 1.46 2.09
C PHE A 49 12.14 2.91 1.91
N VAL A 50 13.14 3.11 1.06
CA VAL A 50 13.58 4.47 0.72
C VAL A 50 12.69 5.03 -0.37
N SER A 51 12.16 6.23 -0.17
CA SER A 51 11.36 6.94 -1.17
C SER A 51 11.95 8.33 -1.36
N GLU A 52 11.36 9.13 -2.26
CA GLU A 52 11.79 10.51 -2.46
C GLU A 52 11.86 11.31 -1.16
N SER A 53 10.90 11.11 -0.24
CA SER A 53 10.83 11.84 1.02
C SER A 53 11.90 11.44 2.04
N SER A 54 12.44 10.21 1.97
CA SER A 54 13.44 9.72 2.92
C SER A 54 14.85 9.62 2.34
N ARG A 55 15.02 9.66 1.01
CA ARG A 55 16.31 9.41 0.33
C ARG A 55 17.44 10.30 0.83
N ASN A 56 17.19 11.60 0.93
CA ASN A 56 18.19 12.54 1.41
C ASN A 56 18.50 12.33 2.90
N MET A 57 17.49 12.00 3.71
CA MET A 57 17.65 11.74 5.15
C MET A 57 18.46 10.48 5.41
N VAL A 58 18.24 9.42 4.64
CA VAL A 58 19.05 8.21 4.66
C VAL A 58 20.48 8.50 4.22
N GLN A 59 20.66 9.30 3.17
CA GLN A 59 21.99 9.66 2.67
C GLN A 59 22.85 10.40 3.71
N VAL A 60 22.24 11.24 4.56
CA VAL A 60 22.95 11.98 5.61
C VAL A 60 22.91 11.29 6.98
N GLY A 61 22.29 10.11 7.08
CA GLY A 61 22.24 9.30 8.32
C GLY A 61 21.20 9.74 9.35
N LEU A 62 20.27 10.63 9.00
CA LEU A 62 19.17 11.06 9.87
C LEU A 62 17.97 10.08 9.87
N THR A 63 17.90 9.18 8.88
CA THR A 63 16.99 8.05 8.86
C THR A 63 17.77 6.77 8.60
N GLN A 64 17.55 5.74 9.41
CA GLN A 64 18.18 4.43 9.25
C GLN A 64 17.36 3.57 8.29
N PHE A 65 17.98 3.12 7.19
CA PHE A 65 17.36 2.15 6.29
C PHE A 65 17.57 0.73 6.81
N ILE A 66 16.48 -0.01 7.01
CA ILE A 66 16.51 -1.42 7.41
C ILE A 66 16.11 -2.27 6.18
N PRO A 67 17.04 -3.02 5.58
CA PRO A 67 16.72 -3.85 4.43
C PRO A 67 15.92 -5.09 4.86
N ALA A 68 14.73 -5.28 4.30
CA ALA A 68 14.00 -6.54 4.34
C ALA A 68 13.02 -6.67 3.18
N TYR A 69 12.67 -7.91 2.85
CA TYR A 69 11.58 -8.21 1.94
C TYR A 69 10.26 -7.74 2.53
N LEU A 70 9.43 -7.08 1.71
CA LEU A 70 8.20 -6.45 2.18
C LEU A 70 7.21 -7.48 2.76
N HIS A 71 7.16 -8.70 2.23
CA HIS A 71 6.35 -9.78 2.81
C HIS A 71 6.81 -10.26 4.19
N GLN A 72 8.07 -10.01 4.57
CA GLN A 72 8.63 -10.44 5.85
C GLN A 72 8.43 -9.40 6.96
N ILE A 73 8.22 -8.13 6.61
CA ILE A 73 8.06 -7.05 7.60
C ILE A 73 6.99 -7.39 8.64
N PRO A 74 5.77 -7.86 8.30
CA PRO A 74 4.79 -8.22 9.31
C PRO A 74 5.30 -9.30 10.30
N LYS A 75 6.07 -10.27 9.81
CA LYS A 75 6.67 -11.30 10.66
C LYS A 75 7.75 -10.71 11.57
N ILE A 76 8.61 -9.84 11.04
CA ILE A 76 9.62 -9.13 11.84
C ILE A 76 8.95 -8.34 12.96
N VAL A 77 7.90 -7.57 12.64
CA VAL A 77 7.13 -6.82 13.63
C VAL A 77 6.56 -7.75 14.71
N MET A 78 5.93 -8.87 14.33
CA MET A 78 5.37 -9.85 15.27
C MET A 78 6.41 -10.48 16.20
N GLU A 79 7.61 -10.78 15.69
CA GLU A 79 8.62 -11.56 16.41
C GLU A 79 9.62 -10.70 17.18
N THR A 80 9.86 -9.45 16.75
CA THR A 80 11.00 -8.66 17.25
C THR A 80 10.64 -7.27 17.77
N MET A 81 9.39 -6.79 17.61
CA MET A 81 9.02 -5.43 17.99
C MET A 81 7.97 -5.40 19.11
N ASP A 82 8.16 -4.50 20.08
CA ASP A 82 7.12 -4.12 21.05
C ASP A 82 6.46 -2.83 20.58
N VAL A 83 5.38 -2.95 19.80
CA VAL A 83 4.70 -1.79 19.21
C VAL A 83 3.86 -1.09 20.30
N ASN A 84 4.31 0.06 20.79
CA ASN A 84 3.55 0.79 21.81
C ASN A 84 2.32 1.49 21.24
N VAL A 85 2.49 2.23 20.14
CA VAL A 85 1.43 3.04 19.53
C VAL A 85 1.42 2.82 18.02
N ALA A 86 0.24 2.66 17.44
CA ALA A 86 0.03 2.74 16.00
C ALA A 86 -0.98 3.85 15.70
N VAL A 87 -0.74 4.59 14.63
CA VAL A 87 -1.61 5.67 14.16
C VAL A 87 -2.00 5.39 12.72
N ALA A 88 -3.30 5.46 12.41
CA ALA A 88 -3.82 5.17 11.08
C ALA A 88 -4.97 6.12 10.70
N THR A 89 -4.98 6.59 9.46
CA THR A 89 -6.20 7.18 8.89
C THR A 89 -7.14 6.07 8.45
N VAL A 90 -8.44 6.20 8.74
CA VAL A 90 -9.46 5.20 8.44
C VAL A 90 -10.71 5.82 7.82
N SER A 91 -11.49 5.02 7.10
CA SER A 91 -12.84 5.37 6.65
C SER A 91 -13.78 5.58 7.83
N PRO A 92 -14.95 6.23 7.64
CA PRO A 92 -16.00 6.22 8.64
C PRO A 92 -16.40 4.80 9.08
N MET A 93 -16.91 4.71 10.31
CA MET A 93 -17.42 3.45 10.88
C MET A 93 -18.71 3.03 10.16
N ASN A 94 -18.78 1.77 9.73
CA ASN A 94 -19.99 1.19 9.16
C ASN A 94 -21.00 0.75 10.25
N GLU A 95 -22.15 0.24 9.83
CA GLU A 95 -23.24 -0.19 10.73
C GLU A 95 -22.83 -1.34 11.67
N ASP A 96 -21.86 -2.15 11.26
CA ASP A 96 -21.34 -3.29 12.01
C ASP A 96 -20.18 -2.94 12.97
N GLY A 97 -19.82 -1.65 13.05
CA GLY A 97 -18.79 -1.16 13.98
C GLY A 97 -17.37 -1.26 13.42
N TYR A 98 -17.23 -1.51 12.12
CA TYR A 98 -15.93 -1.60 11.45
C TYR A 98 -15.56 -0.30 10.76
N PHE A 99 -14.27 0.02 10.84
CA PHE A 99 -13.59 1.00 10.01
C PHE A 99 -12.74 0.25 8.98
N SER A 100 -12.24 0.95 7.97
CA SER A 100 -11.28 0.39 7.00
C SER A 100 -10.02 1.26 6.96
N PHE A 101 -8.84 0.62 6.91
CA PHE A 101 -7.57 1.26 6.56
C PHE A 101 -7.52 1.70 5.07
N GLY A 102 -8.58 1.41 4.31
CA GLY A 102 -8.75 1.84 2.94
C GLY A 102 -7.69 1.26 2.00
N PRO A 103 -7.00 2.11 1.20
CA PRO A 103 -6.01 1.65 0.25
C PRO A 103 -4.67 1.28 0.91
N CYS A 104 -4.51 1.44 2.22
CA CYS A 104 -3.22 1.34 2.90
C CYS A 104 -3.20 0.16 3.87
N ASN A 105 -2.58 -0.96 3.48
CA ASN A 105 -2.27 -2.03 4.43
C ASN A 105 -0.76 -2.17 4.56
N GLY A 106 -0.09 -2.86 3.63
CA GLY A 106 1.33 -3.17 3.80
C GLY A 106 1.50 -4.02 5.05
N TYR A 107 1.94 -3.41 6.15
CA TYR A 107 2.04 -4.06 7.46
C TYR A 107 1.12 -3.43 8.52
N LEU A 108 0.27 -2.47 8.14
CA LEU A 108 -0.53 -1.65 9.05
C LEU A 108 -1.56 -2.47 9.83
N SER A 109 -2.28 -3.39 9.17
CA SER A 109 -3.25 -4.26 9.87
C SER A 109 -2.57 -5.11 10.95
N VAL A 110 -1.36 -5.60 10.68
CA VAL A 110 -0.56 -6.37 11.64
C VAL A 110 -0.06 -5.48 12.77
N MET A 111 0.45 -4.27 12.48
CA MET A 111 0.84 -3.31 13.51
C MET A 111 -0.34 -2.91 14.40
N ALA A 112 -1.51 -2.66 13.81
CA ALA A 112 -2.72 -2.29 14.53
C ALA A 112 -3.19 -3.42 15.47
N GLY A 113 -3.05 -4.68 15.05
CA GLY A 113 -3.38 -5.84 15.88
C GLY A 113 -2.40 -6.12 17.02
N LEU A 114 -1.16 -5.62 16.94
CA LEU A 114 -0.11 -5.83 17.93
C LEU A 114 0.08 -4.65 18.89
N CYS A 115 -0.30 -3.45 18.48
CA CYS A 115 -0.02 -2.25 19.24
C CYS A 115 -0.78 -2.21 20.58
N LYS A 116 -0.18 -1.58 21.59
CA LYS A 116 -0.86 -1.37 22.90
C LYS A 116 -1.94 -0.29 22.82
N THR A 117 -1.69 0.74 22.00
CA THR A 117 -2.61 1.86 21.77
C THR A 117 -2.80 2.06 20.27
N LEU A 118 -4.02 1.84 19.78
CA LEU A 118 -4.40 2.17 18.41
C LEU A 118 -5.14 3.50 18.38
N ILE A 119 -4.56 4.49 17.70
CA ILE A 119 -5.17 5.79 17.45
C ILE A 119 -5.61 5.82 15.98
N VAL A 120 -6.88 6.13 15.73
CA VAL A 120 -7.37 6.29 14.36
C VAL A 120 -7.80 7.72 14.08
N GLU A 121 -7.47 8.22 12.90
CA GLU A 121 -8.00 9.45 12.33
C GLU A 121 -9.10 9.10 11.32
N VAL A 122 -10.34 9.38 11.67
CA VAL A 122 -11.49 9.17 10.79
C VAL A 122 -11.54 10.29 9.77
N ASN A 123 -11.49 9.92 8.49
CA ASN A 123 -11.59 10.84 7.37
C ASN A 123 -12.66 10.36 6.40
N GLU A 124 -13.70 11.16 6.15
CA GLU A 124 -14.79 10.81 5.22
C GLU A 124 -14.33 10.59 3.77
N ASN A 125 -13.14 11.08 3.40
CA ASN A 125 -12.55 10.85 2.08
C ASN A 125 -11.77 9.53 1.98
N MET A 126 -11.59 8.80 3.10
CA MET A 126 -10.94 7.49 3.10
C MET A 126 -11.93 6.40 2.67
N PRO A 127 -11.68 5.68 1.56
CA PRO A 127 -12.63 4.69 1.05
C PRO A 127 -12.73 3.48 1.98
N PHE A 128 -13.93 2.95 2.13
CA PHE A 128 -14.17 1.70 2.82
C PHE A 128 -13.79 0.53 1.91
N VAL A 129 -12.64 -0.08 2.18
CA VAL A 129 -12.12 -1.25 1.45
C VAL A 129 -12.24 -2.51 2.30
N TYR A 130 -12.67 -3.62 1.69
CA TYR A 130 -12.82 -4.92 2.34
C TYR A 130 -11.49 -5.68 2.46
N GLY A 131 -11.53 -6.87 3.06
CA GLY A 131 -10.37 -7.73 3.30
C GLY A 131 -9.83 -7.57 4.72
N GLU A 132 -8.55 -7.91 4.91
CA GLU A 132 -7.82 -7.70 6.17
C GLU A 132 -7.37 -6.24 6.34
N ALA A 133 -8.18 -5.31 5.83
CA ALA A 133 -8.06 -3.87 6.05
C ALA A 133 -9.14 -3.35 7.03
N MET A 134 -10.08 -4.19 7.46
CA MET A 134 -11.14 -3.79 8.38
C MET A 134 -10.71 -3.91 9.84
N ILE A 135 -11.10 -2.94 10.68
CA ILE A 135 -10.82 -2.93 12.11
C ILE A 135 -12.08 -2.57 12.90
N HIS A 136 -12.46 -3.39 13.87
CA HIS A 136 -13.64 -3.16 14.70
C HIS A 136 -13.36 -2.11 15.78
N ILE A 137 -14.36 -1.30 16.13
CA ILE A 137 -14.25 -0.26 17.15
C ILE A 137 -13.67 -0.76 18.46
N SER A 138 -13.98 -2.00 18.87
CA SER A 138 -13.46 -2.61 20.11
C SER A 138 -11.93 -2.70 20.17
N ASN A 139 -11.26 -2.71 19.02
CA ASN A 139 -9.80 -2.79 18.92
C ASN A 139 -9.14 -1.40 18.81
N ILE A 140 -9.93 -0.33 18.79
CA ILE A 140 -9.46 1.05 18.71
C ILE A 140 -9.40 1.64 20.12
N SER A 141 -8.31 2.32 20.44
CA SER A 141 -8.12 2.98 21.74
C SER A 141 -8.65 4.42 21.72
N MET A 142 -8.35 5.17 20.66
CA MET A 142 -8.70 6.59 20.52
C MET A 142 -9.11 6.92 19.10
N ILE A 143 -10.07 7.83 18.96
CA ILE A 143 -10.60 8.30 17.68
C ILE A 143 -10.42 9.81 17.61
N VAL A 144 -9.85 10.30 16.51
CA VAL A 144 -9.88 11.70 16.12
C VAL A 144 -10.60 11.82 14.77
N GLU A 145 -11.27 12.95 14.52
CA GLU A 145 -11.98 13.19 13.26
C GLU A 145 -11.30 14.31 12.49
N ASN A 146 -10.97 14.06 11.21
CA ASN A 146 -10.33 15.04 10.34
C ASN A 146 -10.70 14.76 8.88
N THR A 147 -11.68 15.51 8.37
CA THR A 147 -12.13 15.38 6.98
C THR A 147 -11.33 16.30 6.07
N VAL A 148 -10.34 15.73 5.39
CA VAL A 148 -9.50 16.43 4.40
C VAL A 148 -9.32 15.55 3.15
N PRO A 149 -9.12 16.14 1.96
CA PRO A 149 -8.80 15.36 0.77
C PRO A 149 -7.59 14.44 0.99
N LEU A 150 -7.68 13.20 0.51
CA LEU A 150 -6.54 12.30 0.53
C LEU A 150 -5.41 12.81 -0.37
N PRO A 151 -4.13 12.55 -0.03
CA PRO A 151 -3.02 12.83 -0.93
C PRO A 151 -3.20 12.10 -2.25
N GLU A 152 -3.20 12.85 -3.34
CA GLU A 152 -3.29 12.27 -4.67
C GLU A 152 -1.90 11.98 -5.22
N ILE A 153 -1.72 10.77 -5.73
CA ILE A 153 -0.56 10.40 -6.54
C ILE A 153 -1.11 10.07 -7.92
N LEU A 154 -1.00 11.02 -8.83
CA LEU A 154 -1.46 10.84 -10.19
C LEU A 154 -0.33 10.24 -11.04
N PRO A 155 -0.64 9.37 -12.01
CA PRO A 155 0.35 8.89 -12.95
C PRO A 155 0.95 10.08 -13.71
N MET A 156 2.28 10.11 -13.82
CA MET A 156 2.94 11.05 -14.73
C MET A 156 2.66 10.65 -16.18
N ASP A 157 2.74 11.62 -17.09
CA ASP A 157 2.61 11.36 -18.51
C ASP A 157 3.65 10.33 -18.97
N SER A 158 3.18 9.30 -19.69
CA SER A 158 4.06 8.30 -20.28
C SER A 158 4.97 8.95 -21.30
N ASN A 159 6.26 8.65 -21.25
CA ASN A 159 7.16 9.04 -22.34
C ASN A 159 6.92 8.12 -23.57
N PRO A 160 7.37 8.51 -24.78
CA PRO A 160 7.17 7.67 -25.98
C PRO A 160 7.76 6.27 -25.88
N LEU A 161 8.85 6.10 -25.13
CA LEU A 161 9.50 4.80 -24.92
C LEU A 161 8.65 3.89 -24.00
N ASP A 162 7.97 4.45 -23.00
CA ASP A 162 7.07 3.70 -22.11
C ASP A 162 5.96 2.99 -22.91
N LEU A 163 5.43 3.63 -23.95
CA LEU A 163 4.42 3.03 -24.84
C LEU A 163 5.01 1.92 -25.73
N VAL A 164 6.26 2.07 -26.19
CA VAL A 164 6.92 1.01 -26.96
C VAL A 164 7.17 -0.20 -26.07
N ILE A 165 7.73 0.01 -24.88
CA ILE A 165 7.96 -1.05 -23.89
C ILE A 165 6.63 -1.69 -23.49
N GLY A 166 5.61 -0.89 -23.21
CA GLY A 166 4.27 -1.36 -22.82
C GLY A 166 3.64 -2.27 -23.86
N LYS A 167 3.74 -1.94 -25.15
CA LYS A 167 3.25 -2.80 -26.24
C LYS A 167 3.99 -4.12 -26.32
N ILE A 168 5.33 -4.10 -26.21
CA ILE A 168 6.13 -5.32 -26.22
C ILE A 168 5.74 -6.22 -25.05
N ILE A 169 5.65 -5.65 -23.84
CA ILE A 169 5.27 -6.42 -22.64
C ILE A 169 3.86 -6.99 -22.78
N ALA A 170 2.91 -6.22 -23.31
CA ALA A 170 1.53 -6.66 -23.51
C ALA A 170 1.43 -7.93 -24.37
N GLU A 171 2.33 -8.14 -25.35
CA GLU A 171 2.37 -9.39 -26.14
C GLU A 171 2.74 -10.63 -25.32
N TYR A 172 3.42 -10.45 -24.18
CA TYR A 172 3.76 -11.54 -23.24
C TYR A 172 2.70 -11.78 -22.18
N VAL A 173 1.66 -10.94 -22.10
CA VAL A 173 0.55 -11.12 -21.16
C VAL A 173 -0.53 -11.96 -21.85
N PRO A 174 -0.77 -13.22 -21.45
CA PRO A 174 -1.86 -13.99 -22.02
C PRO A 174 -3.22 -13.50 -21.51
N ASP A 175 -4.27 -13.72 -22.29
CA ASP A 175 -5.64 -13.61 -21.76
C ASP A 175 -5.79 -14.45 -20.48
N ARG A 176 -6.63 -13.97 -19.57
CA ARG A 176 -6.87 -14.59 -18.25
C ARG A 176 -5.65 -14.61 -17.33
N ALA A 177 -4.60 -13.85 -17.63
CA ALA A 177 -3.47 -13.68 -16.72
C ALA A 177 -3.91 -12.98 -15.42
N VAL A 178 -3.20 -13.29 -14.34
CA VAL A 178 -3.29 -12.54 -13.08
C VAL A 178 -2.08 -11.63 -13.02
N ILE A 179 -2.32 -10.32 -13.03
CA ILE A 179 -1.24 -9.34 -13.21
C ILE A 179 -0.85 -8.68 -11.88
N GLN A 180 0.45 -8.44 -11.76
CA GLN A 180 1.06 -7.47 -10.85
C GLN A 180 1.84 -6.47 -11.69
N LEU A 181 1.65 -5.19 -11.44
CA LEU A 181 2.44 -4.12 -12.05
C LEU A 181 3.20 -3.39 -10.94
N GLY A 182 4.45 -3.02 -11.22
CA GLY A 182 5.31 -2.27 -10.30
C GLY A 182 4.89 -0.80 -10.15
N ILE A 183 5.85 0.02 -9.69
CA ILE A 183 5.68 1.47 -9.48
C ILE A 183 6.35 2.24 -10.63
N GLY A 184 5.79 3.39 -11.01
CA GLY A 184 6.42 4.35 -11.93
C GLY A 184 5.51 4.80 -13.08
N THR A 185 6.11 5.38 -14.12
CA THR A 185 5.38 5.81 -15.34
C THR A 185 4.99 4.62 -16.22
N LEU A 186 5.86 3.61 -16.29
CA LEU A 186 5.67 2.43 -17.13
C LEU A 186 4.41 1.60 -16.78
N PRO A 187 4.08 1.30 -15.51
CA PRO A 187 2.86 0.58 -15.14
C PRO A 187 1.58 1.18 -15.71
N ASN A 188 1.43 2.52 -15.69
CA ASN A 188 0.23 3.17 -16.20
C ASN A 188 0.18 3.13 -17.74
N ALA A 189 1.32 3.34 -18.40
CA ALA A 189 1.43 3.19 -19.86
C ALA A 189 1.10 1.75 -20.30
N LEU A 190 1.61 0.76 -19.57
CA LEU A 190 1.34 -0.65 -19.81
C LEU A 190 -0.13 -0.99 -19.61
N ALA A 191 -0.80 -0.47 -18.57
CA ALA A 191 -2.23 -0.70 -18.37
C ALA A 191 -3.04 -0.29 -19.62
N SER A 192 -2.74 0.84 -20.25
CA SER A 192 -3.40 1.24 -21.50
C SER A 192 -3.14 0.29 -22.68
N CYS A 193 -2.02 -0.42 -22.68
CA CYS A 193 -1.69 -1.42 -23.69
C CYS A 193 -2.40 -2.77 -23.46
N LEU A 194 -3.02 -2.98 -22.30
CA LEU A 194 -3.73 -4.21 -21.95
C LEU A 194 -5.22 -4.19 -22.32
N GLU A 195 -5.75 -3.09 -22.86
CA GLU A 195 -7.19 -2.93 -23.15
C GLU A 195 -7.78 -4.00 -24.09
N GLY A 196 -6.96 -4.61 -24.95
CA GLY A 196 -7.39 -5.68 -25.85
C GLY A 196 -7.48 -7.07 -25.21
N HIS A 197 -7.04 -7.24 -23.97
CA HIS A 197 -7.03 -8.54 -23.29
C HIS A 197 -8.40 -8.89 -22.70
N GLN A 198 -8.59 -10.16 -22.39
CA GLN A 198 -9.85 -10.68 -21.86
C GLN A 198 -9.67 -11.34 -20.50
N ASP A 199 -10.60 -11.02 -19.60
CA ASP A 199 -10.79 -11.66 -18.30
C ASP A 199 -9.53 -11.72 -17.41
N LEU A 200 -8.73 -10.65 -17.43
CA LEU A 200 -7.57 -10.50 -16.57
C LEU A 200 -7.97 -10.50 -15.08
N GLY A 201 -7.05 -10.90 -14.20
CA GLY A 201 -7.17 -10.82 -12.75
C GLY A 201 -6.10 -9.92 -12.12
N ILE A 202 -6.32 -9.47 -10.89
CA ILE A 202 -5.33 -8.68 -10.13
C ILE A 202 -4.94 -9.41 -8.85
N HIS A 203 -3.63 -9.54 -8.64
CA HIS A 203 -3.00 -9.86 -7.35
C HIS A 203 -1.69 -9.08 -7.31
N THR A 204 -1.70 -7.87 -6.72
CA THR A 204 -0.61 -6.90 -6.89
C THR A 204 -0.13 -6.33 -5.56
N GLU A 205 1.13 -5.95 -5.42
CA GLU A 205 1.59 -5.15 -4.28
C GLU A 205 0.85 -3.80 -4.26
N LEU A 206 0.96 -3.08 -5.38
CA LEU A 206 0.46 -1.73 -5.55
C LEU A 206 -0.59 -1.71 -6.66
N LEU A 207 -1.78 -1.21 -6.34
CA LEU A 207 -2.86 -0.98 -7.28
C LEU A 207 -2.79 0.47 -7.80
N CYS A 208 -2.85 0.63 -9.12
CA CYS A 208 -2.71 1.92 -9.79
C CYS A 208 -4.00 2.35 -10.52
N PRO A 209 -4.12 3.65 -10.88
CA PRO A 209 -5.29 4.15 -11.60
C PRO A 209 -5.57 3.44 -12.92
N GLY A 210 -4.53 3.12 -13.70
CA GLY A 210 -4.70 2.39 -14.96
C GLY A 210 -5.31 0.99 -14.79
N MET A 211 -5.05 0.31 -13.66
CA MET A 211 -5.75 -0.94 -13.35
C MET A 211 -7.24 -0.70 -13.07
N VAL A 212 -7.58 0.39 -12.37
CA VAL A 212 -8.98 0.75 -12.11
C VAL A 212 -9.73 1.04 -13.41
N ASP A 213 -9.12 1.77 -14.34
CA ASP A 213 -9.74 2.03 -15.65
C ASP A 213 -9.98 0.72 -16.43
N LEU A 214 -9.09 -0.27 -16.32
CA LEU A 214 -9.30 -1.60 -16.93
C LEU A 214 -10.38 -2.43 -16.21
N ILE A 215 -10.56 -2.25 -14.89
CA ILE A 215 -11.67 -2.85 -14.15
C ILE A 215 -12.99 -2.23 -14.61
N GLU A 216 -13.07 -0.90 -14.72
CA GLU A 216 -14.25 -0.18 -15.21
C GLU A 216 -14.65 -0.63 -16.62
N LYS A 217 -13.66 -0.90 -17.49
CA LYS A 217 -13.88 -1.42 -18.85
C LYS A 217 -14.24 -2.91 -18.89
N GLY A 218 -14.18 -3.63 -17.77
CA GLY A 218 -14.45 -5.07 -17.68
C GLY A 218 -13.34 -5.99 -18.20
N VAL A 219 -12.22 -5.42 -18.65
CA VAL A 219 -11.01 -6.12 -19.10
C VAL A 219 -10.43 -6.93 -17.94
N ILE A 220 -10.35 -6.29 -16.76
CA ILE A 220 -9.99 -6.96 -15.51
C ILE A 220 -11.27 -7.29 -14.74
N ASN A 221 -11.49 -8.56 -14.46
CA ASN A 221 -12.63 -9.02 -13.67
C ASN A 221 -12.30 -10.19 -12.72
N GLY A 222 -11.15 -10.85 -12.89
CA GLY A 222 -10.66 -11.87 -11.97
C GLY A 222 -11.46 -13.17 -11.94
N ARG A 223 -12.39 -13.41 -12.87
CA ARG A 223 -13.25 -14.61 -12.87
C ARG A 223 -12.50 -15.93 -13.05
N HIS A 224 -11.27 -15.87 -13.55
CA HIS A 224 -10.40 -17.03 -13.77
C HIS A 224 -9.29 -17.19 -12.73
N LYS A 225 -9.24 -16.34 -11.71
CA LYS A 225 -8.29 -16.51 -10.61
C LYS A 225 -8.60 -17.78 -9.81
N ASN A 226 -7.56 -18.53 -9.46
CA ASN A 226 -7.66 -19.75 -8.65
C ASN A 226 -7.93 -19.46 -7.17
N VAL A 227 -7.39 -18.35 -6.66
CA VAL A 227 -7.63 -17.82 -5.33
C VAL A 227 -8.30 -16.47 -5.46
N HIS A 228 -9.21 -16.13 -4.55
CA HIS A 228 -9.91 -14.85 -4.59
C HIS A 228 -10.60 -14.57 -5.93
N THR A 229 -11.34 -15.57 -6.43
CA THR A 229 -12.05 -15.50 -7.71
C THR A 229 -13.00 -14.29 -7.72
N GLY A 230 -12.89 -13.47 -8.76
CA GLY A 230 -13.70 -12.25 -8.91
C GLY A 230 -13.24 -11.06 -8.06
N LYS A 231 -12.10 -11.17 -7.35
CA LYS A 231 -11.57 -10.11 -6.48
C LYS A 231 -10.27 -9.52 -7.01
N HIS A 232 -10.10 -8.21 -6.81
CA HIS A 232 -8.90 -7.44 -7.06
C HIS A 232 -8.12 -7.33 -5.75
N ILE A 233 -7.05 -8.13 -5.65
CA ILE A 233 -6.27 -8.27 -4.43
C ILE A 233 -5.07 -7.33 -4.47
N PHE A 234 -4.91 -6.53 -3.43
CA PHE A 234 -3.79 -5.62 -3.30
C PHE A 234 -3.36 -5.41 -1.85
N SER A 235 -2.20 -4.77 -1.64
CA SER A 235 -1.71 -4.39 -0.30
C SER A 235 -1.64 -2.87 -0.11
N LEU A 236 -1.37 -2.15 -1.20
CA LEU A 236 -1.31 -0.70 -1.25
C LEU A 236 -2.04 -0.24 -2.53
N ALA A 237 -2.68 0.93 -2.50
CA ALA A 237 -3.19 1.57 -3.71
C ALA A 237 -2.86 3.05 -3.73
N TYR A 238 -2.68 3.59 -4.93
CA TYR A 238 -2.48 5.02 -5.16
C TYR A 238 -3.36 5.49 -6.30
N GLY A 239 -3.63 6.78 -6.32
CA GLY A 239 -4.44 7.41 -7.36
C GLY A 239 -4.92 8.78 -6.94
N GLY A 240 -5.93 9.26 -7.65
CA GLY A 240 -6.67 10.46 -7.28
C GLY A 240 -8.06 10.14 -6.75
N LYS A 241 -8.84 11.18 -6.51
CA LYS A 241 -10.23 11.08 -6.03
C LYS A 241 -11.07 10.03 -6.78
N LYS A 242 -11.03 9.99 -8.12
CA LYS A 242 -11.79 9.00 -8.92
C LYS A 242 -11.47 7.55 -8.52
N THR A 243 -10.18 7.25 -8.33
CA THR A 243 -9.72 5.90 -7.95
C THR A 243 -10.28 5.52 -6.58
N PHE A 244 -10.18 6.41 -5.60
CA PHE A 244 -10.65 6.11 -4.25
C PHE A 244 -12.18 6.04 -4.16
N GLU A 245 -12.91 6.93 -4.84
CA GLU A 245 -14.37 6.85 -4.94
C GLU A 245 -14.85 5.56 -5.60
N PHE A 246 -14.15 5.06 -6.63
CA PHE A 246 -14.49 3.79 -7.27
C PHE A 246 -14.29 2.56 -6.36
N MET A 247 -13.31 2.64 -5.45
CA MET A 247 -13.01 1.58 -4.49
C MET A 247 -13.97 1.57 -3.30
N ASP A 248 -14.54 2.73 -2.94
CA ASP A 248 -15.35 2.90 -1.74
C ASP A 248 -16.59 1.99 -1.74
N GLY A 249 -16.67 1.10 -0.74
CA GLY A 249 -17.76 0.13 -0.60
C GLY A 249 -17.82 -0.95 -1.69
N ASN A 250 -16.86 -0.98 -2.62
CA ASN A 250 -16.86 -1.94 -3.71
C ASN A 250 -16.29 -3.30 -3.26
N LYS A 251 -17.17 -4.30 -3.18
CA LYS A 251 -16.86 -5.65 -2.70
C LYS A 251 -15.92 -6.45 -3.60
N SER A 252 -15.61 -5.99 -4.82
CA SER A 252 -14.60 -6.66 -5.64
C SER A 252 -13.17 -6.32 -5.21
N PHE A 253 -12.96 -5.24 -4.45
CA PHE A 253 -11.65 -4.86 -3.91
C PHE A 253 -11.44 -5.46 -2.52
N GLU A 254 -10.33 -6.17 -2.34
CA GLU A 254 -9.93 -6.65 -1.03
C GLU A 254 -8.44 -6.36 -0.79
N ASN A 255 -8.17 -5.74 0.35
CA ASN A 255 -6.85 -5.33 0.77
C ASN A 255 -6.33 -6.23 1.89
N TYR A 256 -5.12 -6.77 1.72
CA TYR A 256 -4.48 -7.72 2.63
C TYR A 256 -3.06 -7.29 3.00
N PRO A 257 -2.52 -7.73 4.15
CA PRO A 257 -1.15 -7.41 4.53
C PRO A 257 -0.14 -8.00 3.54
N SER A 258 1.06 -7.42 3.55
CA SER A 258 2.15 -7.79 2.67
C SER A 258 2.61 -9.22 2.85
N SER A 259 2.51 -9.75 4.07
CA SER A 259 2.78 -11.15 4.39
C SER A 259 1.81 -12.13 3.73
N TYR A 260 0.69 -11.66 3.19
CA TYR A 260 -0.22 -12.44 2.36
C TYR A 260 -0.01 -12.14 0.87
N VAL A 261 -0.15 -10.86 0.49
CA VAL A 261 -0.14 -10.44 -0.93
C VAL A 261 1.19 -10.74 -1.60
N MET A 262 2.30 -10.50 -0.90
CA MET A 262 3.65 -10.74 -1.41
C MET A 262 4.22 -12.08 -0.93
N ASN A 263 3.40 -13.01 -0.41
CA ASN A 263 3.89 -14.34 -0.10
C ASN A 263 4.07 -15.13 -1.41
N PRO A 264 5.29 -15.60 -1.78
CA PRO A 264 5.49 -16.32 -3.04
C PRO A 264 4.60 -17.57 -3.16
N GLY A 265 4.29 -18.24 -2.04
CA GLY A 265 3.40 -19.39 -2.03
C GLY A 265 1.93 -19.05 -2.25
N VAL A 266 1.49 -17.81 -1.96
CA VAL A 266 0.15 -17.32 -2.31
C VAL A 266 0.12 -16.86 -3.76
N ILE A 267 1.16 -16.13 -4.20
CA ILE A 267 1.30 -15.65 -5.58
C ILE A 267 1.24 -16.84 -6.56
N ALA A 268 2.02 -17.90 -6.31
CA ALA A 268 2.12 -19.08 -7.15
C ALA A 268 0.82 -19.90 -7.28
N GLN A 269 -0.18 -19.64 -6.43
CA GLN A 269 -1.49 -20.28 -6.58
C GLN A 269 -2.30 -19.67 -7.74
N ASN A 270 -1.97 -18.46 -8.19
CA ASN A 270 -2.61 -17.83 -9.34
C ASN A 270 -2.02 -18.38 -10.63
N HIS A 271 -2.80 -19.14 -11.40
CA HIS A 271 -2.40 -19.61 -12.72
C HIS A 271 -2.20 -18.42 -13.69
N ARG A 272 -1.15 -18.47 -14.51
CA ARG A 272 -0.73 -17.36 -15.38
C ARG A 272 -0.48 -16.07 -14.60
N MET A 273 0.13 -16.18 -13.42
CA MET A 273 0.67 -15.01 -12.75
C MET A 273 1.69 -14.33 -13.65
N THR A 274 1.56 -13.02 -13.86
CA THR A 274 2.48 -12.23 -14.67
C THR A 274 2.92 -11.02 -13.87
N ALA A 275 4.15 -11.10 -13.34
CA ALA A 275 4.77 -10.05 -12.55
C ALA A 275 5.60 -9.14 -13.45
N ILE A 276 5.29 -7.84 -13.43
CA ILE A 276 5.91 -6.86 -14.32
C ILE A 276 6.52 -5.75 -13.47
N ASN A 277 7.86 -5.71 -13.46
CA ASN A 277 8.61 -4.83 -12.59
C ASN A 277 9.63 -3.99 -13.38
N ALA A 278 9.85 -2.77 -12.92
CA ALA A 278 10.90 -1.89 -13.42
C ALA A 278 12.21 -2.11 -12.66
N ILE A 279 13.33 -1.90 -13.35
CA ILE A 279 14.68 -1.95 -12.79
C ILE A 279 15.45 -0.71 -13.26
N LEU A 280 16.48 -0.32 -12.52
CA LEU A 280 17.35 0.80 -12.89
C LEU A 280 18.43 0.34 -13.88
N GLN A 281 19.03 -0.82 -13.62
CA GLN A 281 20.15 -1.35 -14.38
C GLN A 281 20.08 -2.88 -14.44
N VAL A 282 20.56 -3.45 -15.54
CA VAL A 282 20.82 -4.88 -15.69
C VAL A 282 22.23 -5.07 -16.25
N ASP A 283 22.98 -6.01 -15.71
CA ASP A 283 24.30 -6.35 -16.23
C ASP A 283 24.24 -7.49 -17.26
N LEU A 284 25.39 -7.83 -17.85
CA LEU A 284 25.50 -8.89 -18.86
C LEU A 284 25.27 -10.30 -18.31
N LEU A 285 25.25 -10.47 -16.98
CA LEU A 285 24.95 -11.74 -16.31
C LEU A 285 23.46 -11.86 -15.96
N GLY A 286 22.66 -10.83 -16.22
CA GLY A 286 21.25 -10.77 -15.90
C GLY A 286 20.96 -10.38 -14.46
N GLN A 287 21.94 -9.83 -13.73
CA GLN A 287 21.69 -9.28 -12.39
C GLN A 287 20.95 -7.95 -12.53
N CYS A 288 19.85 -7.80 -11.80
CA CYS A 288 19.01 -6.63 -11.84
C CYS A 288 19.23 -5.77 -10.59
N ASN A 289 19.50 -4.48 -10.80
CA ASN A 289 19.55 -3.47 -9.75
C ASN A 289 18.30 -2.58 -9.85
N ALA A 290 17.51 -2.53 -8.78
CA ALA A 290 16.33 -1.67 -8.65
C ALA A 290 16.43 -0.66 -7.50
N GLU A 291 17.55 -0.68 -6.75
CA GLU A 291 17.58 -0.15 -5.38
C GLU A 291 18.67 0.87 -5.11
N PHE A 292 19.77 0.81 -5.84
CA PHE A 292 20.97 1.59 -5.55
C PHE A 292 21.41 2.38 -6.79
N LEU A 293 21.65 3.68 -6.65
CA LEU A 293 22.00 4.52 -7.79
C LEU A 293 23.03 5.56 -7.34
N GLU A 294 24.10 5.75 -8.12
CA GLU A 294 25.12 6.78 -7.88
C GLU A 294 25.73 6.74 -6.46
N GLY A 295 26.00 5.55 -5.92
CA GLY A 295 26.65 5.43 -4.60
C GLY A 295 25.70 5.60 -3.41
N ARG A 296 24.38 5.66 -3.62
CA ARG A 296 23.38 5.82 -2.56
C ARG A 296 22.17 4.92 -2.74
N GLN A 297 21.53 4.62 -1.61
CA GLN A 297 20.24 3.93 -1.59
C GLN A 297 19.18 4.82 -2.26
N TYR A 298 18.53 4.28 -3.30
CA TYR A 298 17.50 4.96 -4.07
C TYR A 298 16.09 4.54 -3.67
N SER A 299 15.90 3.23 -3.42
CA SER A 299 14.63 2.62 -3.00
C SER A 299 14.82 1.52 -1.93
N GLY A 300 14.03 0.46 -1.94
CA GLY A 300 14.30 -0.78 -1.20
C GLY A 300 13.76 -1.97 -2.00
N THR A 301 14.00 -3.19 -1.52
CA THR A 301 13.64 -4.42 -2.25
C THR A 301 12.15 -4.47 -2.64
N GLY A 302 11.28 -3.86 -1.83
CA GLY A 302 9.83 -3.92 -1.99
C GLY A 302 9.35 -5.37 -2.05
N GLY A 303 8.28 -5.62 -2.81
CA GLY A 303 7.82 -6.96 -3.17
C GLY A 303 8.31 -7.44 -4.55
N GLN A 304 9.23 -6.73 -5.21
CA GLN A 304 9.68 -7.09 -6.57
C GLN A 304 10.15 -8.54 -6.65
N LEU A 305 11.11 -8.93 -5.80
CA LEU A 305 11.66 -10.28 -5.81
C LEU A 305 10.63 -11.33 -5.36
N ASP A 306 9.67 -10.93 -4.53
CA ASP A 306 8.61 -11.81 -4.06
C ASP A 306 7.68 -12.22 -5.20
N PHE A 307 7.30 -11.25 -6.02
CA PHE A 307 6.54 -11.48 -7.26
C PHE A 307 7.34 -12.24 -8.32
N VAL A 308 8.65 -11.98 -8.45
CA VAL A 308 9.52 -12.77 -9.34
C VAL A 308 9.61 -14.24 -8.91
N ARG A 309 9.61 -14.54 -7.61
CA ARG A 309 9.64 -15.91 -7.09
C ARG A 309 8.30 -16.63 -7.21
N GLY A 310 7.21 -15.88 -7.09
CA GLY A 310 5.86 -16.43 -7.08
C GLY A 310 5.25 -16.62 -8.47
N ALA A 311 5.66 -15.83 -9.46
CA ALA A 311 5.21 -15.95 -10.85
C ALA A 311 5.93 -17.10 -11.58
#